data_AF-A0A919YH73-F1
#
_entry.id   AF-A0A919YH73-F1
#
_cell.length_a   1.000
_cell.length_b   1.000
_cell.length_c   1.000
_cell.angle_alpha   90.00
_cell.angle_beta   90.00
_cell.angle_gamma   90.00
#
_symmetry.space_group_name_H-M   'P 1'
#
loop_
_entity.id
_entity.type
_entity.pdbx_description
1 polymer ?
#
loop_
_entity_poly.entity_id
_entity_poly.type
_entity_poly.pdbx_seq_one_letter_code
_entity_poly.pdbx_strand_id
1 'polypeptide(L)'
;MNHVRKSKRRLGGSGFRLAAVLALSLLAMLLLNACSDNESSSEEMQNESSRVPWDYRVIEGTVGDLIGSDMTILPDNELIPNDENYATGDKIWALQYMDAELTTDANQRSNVHLSSWSTIKTFKTQEDAEKDMANLKIPVTTEIDLVGVYKTQYKDKTRNFAVLELPSGNRIKQPIDDARYKELEKKKKVSVKLEEIHDFADYDTAYAKFRGWAS
;
A
#
# COMPACT_ATOMS: atom_id res chain seq x y z
N MET A 1 -66.61 -4.81 76.42
CA MET A 1 -66.48 -6.09 77.16
C MET A 1 -65.87 -7.13 76.25
N ASN A 2 -64.93 -7.90 76.81
CA ASN A 2 -64.45 -9.23 76.43
C ASN A 2 -63.38 -9.38 75.32
N HIS A 3 -62.15 -9.51 75.80
CA HIS A 3 -61.08 -10.38 75.29
C HIS A 3 -61.57 -11.75 74.83
N VAL A 4 -60.94 -12.34 73.80
CA VAL A 4 -60.39 -13.72 73.85
C VAL A 4 -59.16 -13.86 72.91
N ARG A 5 -58.19 -14.63 73.38
CA ARG A 5 -56.84 -14.92 72.85
C ARG A 5 -56.78 -16.18 71.96
N LYS A 6 -55.73 -16.20 71.12
CA LYS A 6 -54.87 -17.33 70.65
C LYS A 6 -55.39 -18.27 69.54
N SER A 7 -54.59 -18.37 68.48
CA SER A 7 -53.96 -19.64 68.06
C SER A 7 -52.83 -19.39 67.06
N LYS A 8 -51.57 -19.66 67.45
CA LYS A 8 -50.42 -19.79 66.54
C LYS A 8 -50.39 -21.23 66.03
N ARG A 9 -50.44 -21.43 64.71
CA ARG A 9 -49.97 -22.66 64.06
C ARG A 9 -48.79 -22.35 63.16
N ARG A 10 -47.65 -22.96 63.47
CA ARG A 10 -46.48 -23.07 62.60
C ARG A 10 -46.72 -24.26 61.65
N LEU A 11 -46.58 -24.01 60.36
CA LEU A 11 -46.21 -24.96 59.31
C LEU A 11 -45.27 -24.13 58.43
N GLY A 12 -44.05 -24.53 58.10
CA GLY A 12 -43.47 -25.85 57.97
C GLY A 12 -42.52 -25.70 56.80
N GLY A 13 -41.29 -25.28 57.09
CA GLY A 13 -40.26 -24.97 56.11
C GLY A 13 -39.80 -26.23 55.40
N SER A 14 -40.20 -26.39 54.14
CA SER A 14 -39.66 -27.44 53.25
C SER A 14 -39.79 -27.12 51.76
N GLY A 15 -40.36 -25.98 51.36
CA GLY A 15 -40.42 -25.53 49.97
C GLY A 15 -39.33 -24.51 49.59
N PHE A 16 -38.80 -23.78 50.57
CA PHE A 16 -37.91 -22.65 50.32
C PHE A 16 -36.49 -23.05 49.93
N ARG A 17 -36.03 -24.24 50.34
CA ARG A 17 -34.67 -24.71 50.03
C ARG A 17 -34.53 -25.21 48.60
N LEU A 18 -35.57 -25.82 48.02
CA LEU A 18 -35.54 -26.26 46.62
C LEU A 18 -35.69 -25.08 45.65
N ALA A 19 -36.57 -24.13 45.97
CA ALA A 19 -36.77 -22.92 45.15
C ALA A 19 -35.52 -22.02 45.13
N ALA A 20 -34.82 -21.91 46.26
CA ALA A 20 -33.57 -21.13 46.34
C ALA A 20 -32.43 -21.76 45.52
N VAL A 21 -32.31 -23.10 45.48
CA VAL A 21 -31.27 -23.78 44.68
C VAL A 21 -31.56 -23.65 43.18
N LEU A 22 -32.81 -23.75 42.76
CA LEU A 22 -33.23 -23.57 41.37
C LEU A 22 -33.05 -22.12 40.87
N ALA A 23 -33.33 -21.14 41.74
CA ALA A 23 -33.07 -19.73 41.44
C ALA A 23 -31.56 -19.42 41.35
N LEU A 24 -30.73 -20.04 42.19
CA LEU A 24 -29.27 -19.87 42.14
C LEU A 24 -28.65 -20.52 40.90
N SER A 25 -29.17 -21.67 40.44
CA SER A 25 -28.68 -22.33 39.21
C SER A 25 -29.06 -21.55 37.93
N LEU A 26 -30.25 -20.93 37.91
CA LEU A 26 -30.66 -20.06 36.79
C LEU A 26 -29.84 -18.75 36.76
N LEU A 27 -29.47 -18.20 37.92
CA LEU A 27 -28.58 -17.04 37.99
C LEU A 27 -27.15 -17.37 37.56
N ALA A 28 -26.66 -18.57 37.87
CA ALA A 28 -25.33 -19.03 37.44
C ALA A 28 -25.23 -19.25 35.92
N MET A 29 -26.31 -19.73 35.27
CA MET A 29 -26.36 -19.83 33.80
C MET A 29 -26.44 -18.47 33.11
N LEU A 30 -27.11 -17.47 33.72
CA LEU A 30 -27.15 -16.09 33.19
C LEU A 30 -25.83 -15.35 33.37
N LEU A 31 -25.05 -15.66 34.41
CA LEU A 31 -23.74 -15.03 34.66
C LEU A 31 -22.60 -15.63 33.81
N LEU A 32 -22.75 -16.85 33.27
CA LEU A 32 -21.76 -17.46 32.37
C LEU A 32 -21.85 -16.93 30.92
N ASN A 33 -23.03 -16.46 30.48
CA ASN A 33 -23.19 -15.81 29.17
C ASN A 33 -22.82 -14.32 29.16
N ALA A 34 -22.49 -13.72 30.30
CA ALA A 34 -22.08 -12.31 30.41
C ALA A 34 -20.56 -12.10 30.39
N CYS A 35 -19.78 -13.17 30.22
CA CYS A 35 -18.31 -13.13 30.09
C CYS A 35 -17.84 -13.94 28.88
N SER A 36 -18.58 -13.86 27.77
CA SER A 36 -18.18 -14.41 26.47
C SER A 36 -18.19 -13.34 25.37
N ASP A 37 -17.84 -12.10 25.73
CA ASP A 37 -17.55 -11.00 24.78
C ASP A 37 -16.21 -10.36 25.18
N ASN A 38 -15.20 -11.19 25.28
CA ASN A 38 -13.82 -10.74 25.21
C ASN A 38 -13.08 -11.76 24.34
N GLU A 39 -13.59 -11.97 23.12
CA GLU A 39 -12.68 -12.17 22.00
C GLU A 39 -11.80 -10.92 21.99
N SER A 40 -10.66 -11.02 22.67
CA SER A 40 -9.48 -10.30 22.27
C SER A 40 -9.22 -10.76 20.84
N SER A 41 -9.87 -10.09 19.89
CA SER A 41 -9.40 -9.97 18.53
C SER A 41 -8.00 -9.44 18.67
N SER A 42 -7.04 -10.36 18.70
CA SER A 42 -5.72 -10.12 18.17
C SER A 42 -5.99 -9.63 16.76
N GLU A 43 -6.16 -8.31 16.62
CA GLU A 43 -5.81 -7.59 15.43
C GLU A 43 -4.37 -8.04 15.17
N GLU A 44 -4.23 -9.10 14.37
CA GLU A 44 -3.06 -9.23 13.55
C GLU A 44 -2.96 -7.86 12.89
N MET A 45 -1.96 -7.09 13.32
CA MET A 45 -1.39 -6.02 12.53
C MET A 45 -1.04 -6.69 11.20
N GLN A 46 -2.01 -6.77 10.29
CA GLN A 46 -1.76 -7.14 8.93
C GLN A 46 -0.84 -6.02 8.46
N ASN A 47 0.43 -6.37 8.30
CA ASN A 47 1.35 -5.54 7.54
C ASN A 47 0.69 -5.39 6.17
N GLU A 48 -0.03 -4.28 5.98
CA GLU A 48 -0.72 -3.97 4.75
C GLU A 48 0.37 -3.74 3.71
N SER A 49 0.66 -4.77 2.92
CA SER A 49 1.57 -4.67 1.80
C SER A 49 0.77 -4.38 0.55
N SER A 50 1.16 -3.32 -0.16
CA SER A 50 0.58 -2.98 -1.47
C SER A 50 1.66 -3.08 -2.51
N ARG A 51 1.36 -3.77 -3.62
CA ARG A 51 2.23 -3.81 -4.80
C ARG A 51 1.78 -2.73 -5.76
N VAL A 52 2.73 -1.93 -6.25
CA VAL A 52 2.47 -0.86 -7.21
C VAL A 52 3.44 -0.96 -8.39
N PRO A 53 3.02 -0.57 -9.61
CA PRO A 53 3.93 -0.46 -10.74
C PRO A 53 4.98 0.61 -10.42
N TRP A 54 6.25 0.22 -10.44
CA TRP A 54 7.33 1.12 -10.02
C TRP A 54 7.97 1.80 -11.21
N ASP A 55 8.53 1.08 -12.17
CA ASP A 55 9.20 1.71 -13.31
C ASP A 55 9.25 0.81 -14.54
N TYR A 56 9.50 1.44 -15.68
CA TYR A 56 9.72 0.78 -16.96
C TYR A 56 11.03 1.23 -17.58
N ARG A 57 11.66 0.33 -18.32
CA ARG A 57 12.85 0.63 -19.12
C ARG A 57 12.82 -0.16 -20.42
N VAL A 58 13.52 0.39 -21.42
CA VAL A 58 13.86 -0.31 -22.66
C VAL A 58 15.34 -0.64 -22.60
N ILE A 59 15.70 -1.90 -22.84
CA ILE A 59 17.09 -2.35 -22.92
C ILE A 59 17.35 -3.10 -24.23
N GLU A 60 18.54 -2.96 -24.78
CA GLU A 60 18.98 -3.81 -25.89
C GLU A 60 19.35 -5.19 -25.35
N GLY A 61 18.83 -6.23 -25.99
CA GLY A 61 19.10 -7.63 -25.69
C GLY A 61 19.57 -8.38 -26.93
N THR A 62 19.89 -9.67 -26.74
CA THR A 62 20.20 -10.58 -27.85
C THR A 62 19.43 -11.87 -27.66
N VAL A 63 18.83 -12.38 -28.73
CA VAL A 63 18.09 -13.63 -28.71
C VAL A 63 19.06 -14.79 -28.54
N GLY A 64 18.81 -15.62 -27.53
CA GLY A 64 19.53 -16.84 -27.25
C GLY A 64 18.88 -18.05 -27.92
N ASP A 65 18.67 -19.10 -27.14
CA ASP A 65 18.12 -20.36 -27.61
C ASP A 65 16.64 -20.23 -27.97
N LEU A 66 16.24 -20.85 -29.09
CA LEU A 66 14.83 -21.02 -29.46
C LEU A 66 14.34 -22.37 -28.93
N ILE A 67 13.32 -22.36 -28.08
CA ILE A 67 12.79 -23.54 -27.40
C ILE A 67 11.30 -23.62 -27.69
N GLY A 68 10.90 -24.48 -28.63
CA GLY A 68 9.52 -24.53 -29.09
C GLY A 68 9.12 -23.24 -29.81
N SER A 69 8.11 -22.54 -29.29
CA SER A 69 7.65 -21.22 -29.77
C SER A 69 8.24 -20.06 -28.96
N ASP A 70 9.09 -20.35 -27.98
CA ASP A 70 9.69 -19.36 -27.09
C ASP A 70 11.16 -19.13 -27.46
N MET A 71 11.72 -18.05 -26.91
CA MET A 71 13.13 -17.69 -27.03
C MET A 71 13.71 -17.27 -25.68
N THR A 72 15.01 -17.42 -25.49
CA THR A 72 15.70 -16.81 -24.34
C THR A 72 16.27 -15.44 -24.67
N ILE A 73 16.32 -14.54 -23.70
CA ILE A 73 16.98 -13.24 -23.81
C ILE A 73 18.29 -13.24 -23.02
N LEU A 74 19.41 -12.95 -23.69
CA LEU A 74 20.72 -12.83 -23.06
C LEU A 74 20.92 -11.43 -22.44
N PRO A 75 21.67 -11.32 -21.32
CA PRO A 75 22.45 -12.37 -20.66
C PRO A 75 21.68 -13.20 -19.62
N ASP A 76 20.47 -12.78 -19.23
CA ASP A 76 19.77 -13.33 -18.07
C ASP A 76 19.08 -14.69 -18.34
N ASN A 77 19.06 -15.13 -19.61
CA ASN A 77 18.38 -16.34 -20.09
C ASN A 77 16.89 -16.38 -19.73
N GLU A 78 16.25 -15.21 -19.71
CA GLU A 78 14.81 -15.09 -19.49
C GLU A 78 14.07 -15.71 -20.69
N LEU A 79 13.15 -16.64 -20.44
CA LEU A 79 12.34 -17.30 -21.46
C LEU A 79 11.06 -16.50 -21.73
N ILE A 80 10.82 -16.15 -23.00
CA ILE A 80 9.67 -15.35 -23.43
C ILE A 80 9.11 -15.87 -24.77
N PRO A 81 7.81 -15.70 -25.08
CA PRO A 81 7.27 -16.02 -26.40
C PRO A 81 8.00 -15.29 -27.54
N ASN A 82 8.25 -16.01 -28.64
CA ASN A 82 8.87 -15.46 -29.84
C ASN A 82 7.83 -14.97 -30.85
N ASP A 83 6.95 -14.05 -30.43
CA ASP A 83 5.79 -13.59 -31.23
C ASP A 83 6.20 -12.91 -32.55
N GLU A 84 7.39 -12.31 -32.57
CA GLU A 84 7.92 -11.54 -33.72
C GLU A 84 8.83 -12.37 -34.63
N ASN A 85 8.96 -13.68 -34.40
CA ASN A 85 9.74 -14.65 -35.17
C ASN A 85 11.23 -14.28 -35.31
N TYR A 86 11.87 -13.93 -34.21
CA TYR A 86 13.31 -13.70 -34.15
C TYR A 86 14.12 -14.99 -34.35
N ALA A 87 15.34 -14.84 -34.85
CA ALA A 87 16.36 -15.89 -34.89
C ALA A 87 17.36 -15.73 -33.74
N THR A 88 18.00 -16.84 -33.34
CA THR A 88 19.13 -16.80 -32.41
C THR A 88 20.23 -15.85 -32.90
N GLY A 89 20.70 -14.98 -32.02
CA GLY A 89 21.69 -13.96 -32.31
C GLY A 89 21.10 -12.62 -32.74
N ASP A 90 19.80 -12.53 -33.01
CA ASP A 90 19.16 -11.27 -33.36
C ASP A 90 19.24 -10.27 -32.22
N LYS A 91 19.42 -9.00 -32.58
CA LYS A 91 19.29 -7.87 -31.67
C LYS A 91 17.83 -7.52 -31.49
N ILE A 92 17.45 -7.32 -30.23
CA ILE A 92 16.09 -6.98 -29.84
C ILE A 92 16.10 -5.84 -28.82
N TRP A 93 14.96 -5.19 -28.68
CA TRP A 93 14.70 -4.19 -27.65
C TRP A 93 13.65 -4.75 -26.70
N ALA A 94 14.02 -4.97 -25.44
CA ALA A 94 13.14 -5.53 -24.42
C ALA A 94 12.54 -4.39 -23.57
N LEU A 95 11.20 -4.30 -23.56
CA LEU A 95 10.49 -3.47 -22.60
C LEU A 95 10.34 -4.27 -21.31
N GLN A 96 10.93 -3.74 -20.24
CA GLN A 96 10.95 -4.37 -18.93
C GLN A 96 10.23 -3.52 -17.90
N TYR A 97 9.67 -4.19 -16.89
CA TYR A 97 9.01 -3.57 -15.76
C TYR A 97 9.65 -3.96 -14.43
N MET A 98 9.40 -3.11 -13.44
CA MET A 98 9.72 -3.34 -12.04
C MET A 98 8.52 -2.93 -11.20
N ASP A 99 8.19 -3.75 -10.22
CA ASP A 99 7.20 -3.45 -9.20
C ASP A 99 7.88 -3.05 -7.90
N ALA A 100 7.11 -2.38 -7.04
CA ALA A 100 7.48 -2.13 -5.66
C ALA A 100 6.44 -2.69 -4.71
N GLU A 101 6.90 -3.43 -3.71
CA GLU A 101 6.11 -3.76 -2.54
C GLU A 101 6.33 -2.67 -1.47
N LEU A 102 5.26 -1.98 -1.12
CA LEU A 102 5.22 -0.96 -0.09
C LEU A 102 4.71 -1.60 1.21
N THR A 103 5.51 -1.56 2.26
CA THR A 103 5.13 -2.04 3.59
C THR A 103 5.30 -0.94 4.62
N THR A 104 4.49 -0.96 5.66
CA THR A 104 4.62 -0.05 6.80
C THR A 104 4.91 -0.89 8.05
N ASP A 105 6.03 -0.60 8.73
CA ASP A 105 6.40 -1.34 9.93
C ASP A 105 5.61 -0.89 11.18
N ALA A 106 5.77 -1.61 12.30
CA ALA A 106 5.13 -1.29 13.57
C ALA A 106 5.45 0.11 14.13
N ASN A 107 6.48 0.79 13.61
CA ASN A 107 6.85 2.17 13.95
C ASN A 107 6.33 3.19 12.92
N GLN A 108 5.41 2.80 12.03
CA GLN A 108 4.88 3.62 10.95
C GLN A 108 5.96 4.10 9.96
N ARG A 109 7.04 3.32 9.79
CA ARG A 109 8.04 3.60 8.76
C ARG A 109 7.67 2.89 7.47
N SER A 110 7.62 3.66 6.38
CA SER A 110 7.46 3.12 5.04
C SER A 110 8.75 2.44 4.57
N ASN A 111 8.64 1.18 4.17
CA ASN A 111 9.69 0.40 3.52
C ASN A 111 9.26 0.09 2.08
N VAL A 112 10.23 0.11 1.17
CA VAL A 112 10.03 -0.17 -0.25
C VAL A 112 10.94 -1.32 -0.65
N HIS A 113 10.36 -2.42 -1.12
CA HIS A 113 11.09 -3.54 -1.68
C HIS A 113 10.85 -3.59 -3.19
N LEU A 114 11.93 -3.54 -3.98
CA LEU A 114 11.86 -3.52 -5.43
C LEU A 114 11.99 -4.93 -5.98
N SER A 115 11.14 -5.29 -6.94
CA SER A 115 11.31 -6.54 -7.68
C SER A 115 12.55 -6.49 -8.57
N SER A 116 13.00 -7.66 -9.03
CA SER A 116 13.86 -7.72 -10.21
C SER A 116 13.13 -7.16 -11.43
N TRP A 117 13.89 -6.76 -12.43
CA TRP A 117 13.34 -6.42 -13.73
C TRP A 117 12.85 -7.69 -14.44
N SER A 118 11.70 -7.60 -15.09
CA SER A 118 11.15 -8.68 -15.92
C SER A 118 10.71 -8.14 -17.26
N THR A 119 10.83 -8.95 -18.31
CA THR A 119 10.47 -8.53 -19.67
C THR A 119 8.99 -8.73 -19.92
N ILE A 120 8.32 -7.69 -20.42
CA ILE A 120 6.92 -7.74 -20.86
C ILE A 120 6.86 -8.22 -22.30
N LYS A 121 7.66 -7.57 -23.15
CA LYS A 121 7.57 -7.67 -24.60
C LYS A 121 8.89 -7.27 -25.25
N THR A 122 9.15 -7.83 -26.42
CA THR A 122 10.32 -7.52 -27.24
C THR A 122 9.94 -6.85 -28.55
N PHE A 123 10.82 -6.02 -29.07
CA PHE A 123 10.62 -5.22 -30.28
C PHE A 123 11.84 -5.31 -31.20
N LYS A 124 11.59 -5.22 -32.51
CA LYS A 124 12.65 -5.16 -33.52
C LYS A 124 13.42 -3.84 -33.50
N THR A 125 12.76 -2.75 -33.09
CA THR A 125 13.35 -1.41 -33.05
C THR A 125 13.18 -0.77 -31.68
N GLN A 126 14.10 0.14 -31.34
CA GLN A 126 14.03 0.90 -30.09
C GLN A 126 12.82 1.85 -30.10
N GLU A 127 12.53 2.45 -31.25
CA GLU A 127 11.44 3.41 -31.43
C GLU A 127 10.08 2.79 -31.09
N ASP A 128 9.82 1.56 -31.55
CA ASP A 128 8.57 0.87 -31.24
C ASP A 128 8.45 0.56 -29.73
N ALA A 129 9.57 0.17 -29.10
CA ALA A 129 9.60 -0.09 -27.66
C ALA A 129 9.38 1.19 -26.83
N GLU A 130 10.00 2.30 -27.23
CA GLU A 130 9.83 3.60 -26.58
C GLU A 130 8.41 4.15 -26.75
N LYS A 131 7.79 3.91 -27.91
CA LYS A 131 6.39 4.27 -28.16
C LYS A 131 5.43 3.51 -27.24
N ASP A 132 5.62 2.20 -27.06
CA ASP A 132 4.81 1.44 -26.10
C ASP A 132 5.08 1.90 -24.65
N MET A 133 6.35 2.15 -24.30
CA MET A 133 6.71 2.66 -22.96
C MET A 133 6.09 4.03 -22.65
N ALA A 134 5.93 4.91 -23.64
CA ALA A 134 5.31 6.21 -23.47
C ALA A 134 3.84 6.14 -23.04
N ASN A 135 3.14 5.03 -23.35
CA ASN A 135 1.78 4.79 -22.87
C ASN A 135 1.74 4.35 -21.40
N LEU A 136 2.87 3.86 -20.87
CA LEU A 136 2.99 3.38 -19.48
C LEU A 136 3.57 4.45 -18.54
N LYS A 137 4.34 5.42 -19.08
CA LYS A 137 4.99 6.50 -18.33
C LYS A 137 4.45 7.85 -18.79
N ILE A 138 3.38 8.31 -18.15
CA ILE A 138 2.67 9.53 -18.57
C ILE A 138 3.19 10.73 -17.76
N PRO A 139 3.83 11.72 -18.39
CA PRO A 139 4.20 12.96 -17.71
C PRO A 139 2.96 13.84 -17.51
N VAL A 140 2.72 14.27 -16.27
CA VAL A 140 1.56 15.10 -15.90
C VAL A 140 2.05 16.36 -15.20
N THR A 141 1.55 17.53 -15.61
CA THR A 141 1.70 18.76 -14.81
C THR A 141 0.39 19.02 -14.09
N THR A 142 0.42 19.04 -12.77
CA THR A 142 -0.79 19.18 -11.96
C THR A 142 -0.51 19.92 -10.66
N GLU A 143 -1.58 20.40 -10.03
CA GLU A 143 -1.53 21.08 -8.75
C GLU A 143 -1.84 20.08 -7.62
N ILE A 144 -0.91 19.92 -6.69
CA ILE A 144 -1.05 19.01 -5.55
C ILE A 144 -0.98 19.76 -4.22
N ASP A 145 -1.38 19.08 -3.15
CA ASP A 145 -1.40 19.66 -1.81
C ASP A 145 0.02 19.85 -1.27
N LEU A 146 0.28 21.07 -0.81
CA LEU A 146 1.47 21.44 -0.05
C LEU A 146 1.12 21.36 1.43
N VAL A 147 1.58 20.29 2.09
CA VAL A 147 1.38 20.08 3.53
C VAL A 147 2.12 21.17 4.32
N GLY A 148 3.29 21.59 3.83
CA GLY A 148 4.02 22.72 4.38
C GLY A 148 5.48 22.75 3.96
N VAL A 149 6.20 23.76 4.47
CA VAL A 149 7.64 23.90 4.31
C VAL A 149 8.31 24.00 5.67
N TYR A 150 9.54 23.51 5.79
CA TYR A 150 10.31 23.65 7.02
C TYR A 150 11.80 23.71 6.72
N LYS A 151 12.55 24.18 7.73
CA LYS A 151 14.00 24.25 7.70
C LYS A 151 14.58 23.25 8.68
N THR A 152 15.64 22.59 8.27
CA THR A 152 16.49 21.83 9.19
C THR A 152 17.85 22.47 9.25
N GLN A 153 18.38 22.61 10.45
CA GLN A 153 19.74 23.05 10.69
C GLN A 153 20.54 21.89 11.28
N TYR A 154 21.67 21.58 10.65
CA TYR A 154 22.65 20.65 11.21
C TYR A 154 24.01 21.32 11.18
N LYS A 155 24.56 21.59 12.37
CA LYS A 155 25.70 22.49 12.58
C LYS A 155 25.35 23.89 12.01
N ASP A 156 26.17 24.42 11.11
CA ASP A 156 25.96 25.72 10.47
C ASP A 156 25.38 25.62 9.05
N LYS A 157 24.83 24.45 8.68
CA LYS A 157 24.19 24.23 7.37
C LYS A 157 22.68 24.15 7.52
N THR A 158 22.00 25.04 6.80
CA THR A 158 20.54 25.05 6.69
C THR A 158 20.12 24.38 5.38
N ARG A 159 19.10 23.51 5.45
CA ARG A 159 18.41 22.96 4.29
C ARG A 159 16.92 23.20 4.43
N ASN A 160 16.29 23.62 3.35
CA ASN A 160 14.85 23.83 3.29
C ASN A 160 14.19 22.65 2.58
N PHE A 161 12.98 22.32 3.03
CA PHE A 161 12.19 21.23 2.47
C PHE A 161 10.74 21.65 2.33
N ALA A 162 10.09 21.15 1.28
CA ALA A 162 8.65 21.11 1.12
C ALA A 162 8.16 19.68 1.37
N VAL A 163 7.01 19.56 2.02
CA VAL A 163 6.28 18.31 2.15
C VAL A 163 5.05 18.39 1.26
N LEU A 164 4.95 17.48 0.30
CA LEU A 164 3.88 17.42 -0.68
C LEU A 164 3.06 16.16 -0.43
N GLU A 165 1.76 16.23 -0.63
CA GLU A 165 0.88 15.06 -0.65
C GLU A 165 0.52 14.74 -2.10
N LEU A 166 0.92 13.55 -2.56
CA LEU A 166 0.66 13.08 -3.91
C LEU A 166 -0.81 12.64 -4.05
N PRO A 167 -1.35 12.53 -5.27
CA PRO A 167 -2.71 12.02 -5.50
C PRO A 167 -2.96 10.63 -4.90
N SER A 168 -1.91 9.83 -4.75
CA SER A 168 -1.94 8.52 -4.09
C SER A 168 -2.07 8.59 -2.55
N GLY A 169 -2.11 9.78 -1.96
CA GLY A 169 -2.07 10.01 -0.51
C GLY A 169 -0.67 9.96 0.10
N ASN A 170 0.34 9.53 -0.67
CA ASN A 170 1.72 9.46 -0.19
C ASN A 170 2.32 10.86 0.03
N ARG A 171 2.91 11.07 1.21
CA ARG A 171 3.64 12.30 1.52
C ARG A 171 5.11 12.18 1.19
N ILE A 172 5.60 13.10 0.37
CA ILE A 172 7.00 13.15 -0.05
C ILE A 172 7.69 14.41 0.46
N LYS A 173 8.96 14.28 0.82
CA LYS A 173 9.83 15.38 1.22
C LYS A 173 10.75 15.76 0.06
N GLN A 174 10.63 16.99 -0.41
CA GLN A 174 11.45 17.49 -1.52
C GLN A 174 12.35 18.65 -1.07
N PRO A 175 13.66 18.62 -1.37
CA PRO A 175 14.53 19.75 -1.09
C PRO A 175 14.16 20.96 -1.95
N ILE A 176 14.25 22.15 -1.37
CA ILE A 176 13.96 23.43 -2.04
C ILE A 176 15.03 24.47 -1.71
N ASP A 177 15.18 25.47 -2.56
CA ASP A 177 16.00 26.66 -2.30
C ASP A 177 15.27 27.69 -1.42
N ASP A 178 15.98 28.76 -1.02
CA ASP A 178 15.42 29.83 -0.19
C ASP A 178 14.33 30.65 -0.87
N ALA A 179 14.40 30.82 -2.20
CA ALA A 179 13.41 31.58 -2.94
C ALA A 179 12.07 30.83 -2.97
N ARG A 180 12.11 29.54 -3.32
CA ARG A 180 10.95 28.65 -3.31
C ARG A 180 10.40 28.45 -1.89
N TYR A 181 11.25 28.37 -0.86
CA TYR A 181 10.76 28.33 0.52
C TYR A 181 9.84 29.51 0.83
N LYS A 182 10.28 30.74 0.52
CA LYS A 182 9.49 31.96 0.78
C LYS A 182 8.20 32.00 -0.04
N GLU A 183 8.25 31.51 -1.27
CA GLU A 183 7.08 31.45 -2.15
C GLU A 183 6.01 30.47 -1.63
N LEU A 184 6.46 29.31 -1.14
CA LEU A 184 5.61 28.21 -0.72
C LEU A 184 5.08 28.33 0.71
N GLU A 185 5.73 29.10 1.59
CA GLU A 185 5.38 29.23 3.02
C GLU A 185 3.91 29.58 3.30
N LYS A 186 3.26 30.27 2.37
CA LYS A 186 1.85 30.70 2.49
C LYS A 186 0.89 29.96 1.55
N LYS A 187 1.40 29.04 0.74
CA LYS A 187 0.59 28.28 -0.22
C LYS A 187 0.08 27.00 0.44
N LYS A 188 -1.09 26.54 0.00
CA LYS A 188 -1.66 25.24 0.37
C LYS A 188 -1.55 24.21 -0.76
N LYS A 189 -1.26 24.69 -1.97
CA LYS A 189 -1.14 23.91 -3.18
C LYS A 189 0.00 24.43 -4.04
N VAL A 190 0.58 23.56 -4.85
CA VAL A 190 1.71 23.89 -5.71
C VAL A 190 1.65 23.08 -6.99
N SER A 191 1.96 23.74 -8.12
CA SER A 191 2.07 23.08 -9.41
C SER A 191 3.38 22.31 -9.52
N VAL A 192 3.29 21.05 -9.90
CA VAL A 192 4.40 20.11 -9.98
C VAL A 192 4.32 19.31 -11.27
N LYS A 193 5.46 18.74 -11.66
CA LYS A 193 5.56 17.73 -12.70
C LYS A 193 5.60 16.36 -12.03
N LEU A 194 4.61 15.54 -12.31
CA LEU A 194 4.53 14.13 -11.94
C LEU A 194 4.80 13.26 -13.17
N GLU A 195 5.15 12.02 -12.93
CA GLU A 195 5.07 10.95 -13.91
C GLU A 195 4.18 9.86 -13.31
N GLU A 196 3.10 9.54 -14.01
CA GLU A 196 2.21 8.45 -13.68
C GLU A 196 2.75 7.19 -14.35
N ILE A 197 3.01 6.18 -13.52
CA ILE A 197 3.46 4.86 -13.95
C ILE A 197 2.25 3.94 -13.93
N HIS A 198 1.72 3.60 -15.09
CA HIS A 198 0.54 2.74 -15.23
C HIS A 198 0.95 1.28 -15.14
N ASP A 199 0.10 0.42 -14.60
CA ASP A 199 0.29 -1.03 -14.65
C ASP A 199 0.02 -1.52 -16.09
N PHE A 200 0.93 -2.32 -16.65
CA PHE A 200 0.78 -2.85 -18.00
C PHE A 200 -0.35 -3.88 -18.12
N ALA A 201 -0.75 -4.51 -17.01
CA ALA A 201 -1.86 -5.44 -16.94
C ALA A 201 -3.20 -4.74 -16.65
N ASP A 202 -3.16 -3.56 -16.01
CA ASP A 202 -4.34 -2.75 -15.69
C ASP A 202 -4.03 -1.24 -15.76
N TYR A 203 -4.33 -0.63 -16.92
CA TYR A 203 -4.01 0.78 -17.19
C TYR A 203 -4.74 1.77 -16.29
N ASP A 204 -5.82 1.38 -15.62
CA ASP A 204 -6.53 2.24 -14.66
C ASP A 204 -5.79 2.33 -13.31
N THR A 205 -4.88 1.39 -13.04
CA THR A 205 -4.02 1.39 -11.86
C THR A 205 -2.71 2.10 -12.18
N ALA A 206 -2.40 3.19 -11.45
CA ALA A 206 -1.18 3.95 -11.66
C ALA A 206 -0.54 4.44 -10.36
N TYR A 207 0.79 4.58 -10.37
CA TYR A 207 1.57 5.16 -9.29
C TYR A 207 2.21 6.48 -9.72
N ALA A 208 1.90 7.56 -9.01
CA ALA A 208 2.45 8.88 -9.29
C ALA A 208 3.82 9.07 -8.63
N LYS A 209 4.81 9.51 -9.43
CA LYS A 209 6.15 9.89 -8.98
C LYS A 209 6.42 11.37 -9.20
N PHE A 210 6.98 12.05 -8.22
CA PHE A 210 7.41 13.44 -8.38
C PHE A 210 8.64 13.52 -9.29
N ARG A 211 8.54 14.32 -10.36
CA ARG A 211 9.61 14.55 -11.33
C ARG A 211 10.15 15.98 -11.32
N GLY A 212 9.47 16.91 -10.64
CA GLY A 212 10.00 18.24 -10.41
C GLY A 212 8.93 19.27 -10.11
N TRP A 213 9.40 20.50 -9.91
CA TRP A 213 8.54 21.66 -9.74
C TRP A 213 8.09 22.15 -11.13
N ALA A 214 6.82 22.53 -11.26
CA ALA A 214 6.40 23.30 -12.42
C ALA A 214 6.97 24.72 -12.29
N SER A 215 7.45 25.27 -13.40
CA SER A 215 8.00 26.62 -13.51
C SER A 215 6.92 27.68 -13.52
#